data_AF-A0A4U0ZLK2-F1
#
_entry.id   AF-A0A4U0ZLK2-F1
#
_cell.length_a   1.000
_cell.length_b   1.000
_cell.length_c   1.000
_cell.angle_alpha   90.00
_cell.angle_beta   90.00
_cell.angle_gamma   90.00
#
_symmetry.space_group_name_H-M   'P 1'
#
loop_
_entity.id
_entity.type
_entity.pdbx_description
1 polymer ?
#
loop_
_entity_poly.entity_id
_entity_poly.type
_entity_poly.pdbx_seq_one_letter_code
_entity_poly.pdbx_strand_id
1 'polypeptide(L)' 'MKLSTLVVLGVAVVHLSFSAGCARMSDKPTYVVLQNPVTMEFVHCEVGQWSTKSAFAKNEQCVEDYKRQGFVVWAKR' A
#
# COMPACT_ATOMS: atom_id res chain seq x y z
N MET A 1 -14.55 49.62 17.13
CA MET A 1 -15.20 48.76 16.10
C MET A 1 -14.74 49.30 14.74
N LYS A 2 -13.96 48.66 13.89
CA LYS A 2 -13.82 47.24 13.51
C LYS A 2 -12.35 46.96 13.15
N LEU A 3 -11.70 46.08 13.90
CA LEU A 3 -10.56 45.28 13.47
C LEU A 3 -11.17 44.09 12.73
N SER A 4 -10.96 43.90 11.42
CA SER A 4 -11.09 42.61 10.69
C SER A 4 -11.19 42.84 9.17
N THR A 5 -10.12 43.22 8.49
CA THR A 5 -10.07 43.12 7.00
C THR A 5 -8.65 43.13 6.43
N LEU A 6 -7.69 42.44 7.06
CA LEU A 6 -6.31 42.39 6.54
C LEU A 6 -5.64 41.04 6.85
N VAL A 7 -6.36 39.95 6.58
CA VAL A 7 -5.78 38.62 6.49
C VAL A 7 -6.33 38.05 5.19
N VAL A 8 -5.54 37.26 4.46
CA VAL A 8 -5.89 36.62 3.18
C VAL A 8 -5.60 37.47 1.92
N LEU A 9 -4.40 38.04 1.83
CA LEU A 9 -3.74 38.30 0.55
C LEU A 9 -2.23 38.14 0.75
N GLY A 10 -1.62 37.13 0.13
CA GLY A 10 -0.17 37.11 -0.07
C GLY A 10 0.65 36.02 0.64
N VAL A 11 0.16 34.79 0.76
CA VAL A 11 1.03 33.60 0.87
C VAL A 11 0.69 32.64 -0.28
N ALA A 12 0.81 33.17 -1.51
CA ALA A 12 1.11 32.36 -2.66
C ALA A 12 2.61 32.05 -2.60
N VAL A 13 3.04 30.84 -2.99
CA VAL A 13 4.38 30.25 -2.80
C VAL A 13 4.48 29.37 -1.55
N VAL A 14 3.73 28.26 -1.54
CA VAL A 14 4.25 27.01 -0.97
C VAL A 14 4.01 25.91 -1.98
N HIS A 15 5.12 25.44 -2.55
CA HIS A 15 5.25 24.17 -3.23
C HIS A 15 4.41 23.09 -2.56
N LEU A 16 3.51 22.48 -3.31
CA LEU A 16 3.30 21.04 -3.19
C LEU A 16 3.12 20.51 -4.61
N SER A 17 4.27 20.46 -5.27
CA SER A 17 4.56 19.53 -6.35
C SER A 17 3.94 18.18 -5.99
N PHE A 18 2.75 17.91 -6.54
CA PHE A 18 2.24 16.56 -6.71
C PHE A 18 3.16 15.90 -7.74
N SER A 19 4.40 15.62 -7.33
CA SER A 19 5.20 14.57 -7.92
C SER A 19 4.41 13.31 -7.64
N ALA A 20 3.50 12.98 -8.57
CA ALA A 20 2.97 11.66 -8.74
C ALA A 20 4.20 10.77 -8.96
N GLY A 21 4.78 10.34 -7.84
CA GLY A 21 5.75 9.27 -7.81
C GLY A 21 5.03 8.09 -8.43
N CYS A 22 5.27 7.88 -9.72
CA CYS A 22 5.35 6.56 -10.28
C CYS A 22 6.53 5.88 -9.60
N ALA A 23 6.40 5.60 -8.29
CA ALA A 23 7.20 4.60 -7.63
C ALA A 23 6.96 3.35 -8.48
N ARG A 24 7.98 2.97 -9.25
CA ARG A 24 7.99 1.71 -9.97
C ARG A 24 7.71 0.67 -8.91
N MET A 25 6.51 0.09 -8.88
CA MET A 25 6.16 -1.01 -7.99
C MET A 25 6.85 -2.31 -8.41
N SER A 26 7.99 -2.20 -9.10
CA SER A 26 8.79 -3.31 -9.60
C SER A 26 9.43 -4.09 -8.46
N ASP A 27 9.57 -3.48 -7.28
CA ASP A 27 10.15 -4.11 -6.09
C ASP A 27 9.11 -4.76 -5.17
N LYS A 28 7.80 -4.63 -5.48
CA LYS A 28 6.76 -5.27 -4.69
C LYS A 28 6.61 -6.73 -5.12
N PRO A 29 6.56 -7.68 -4.17
CA PRO A 29 6.37 -9.09 -4.50
C PRO A 29 5.02 -9.28 -5.18
N THR A 30 5.06 -9.94 -6.32
CA THR A 30 3.86 -10.32 -7.08
C THR A 30 3.25 -11.59 -6.52
N TYR A 31 4.00 -12.37 -5.76
CA TYR A 31 3.55 -13.63 -5.21
C TYR A 31 4.06 -13.81 -3.78
N VAL A 32 3.16 -14.11 -2.86
CA VAL A 32 3.45 -14.34 -1.44
C VAL A 32 2.81 -15.66 -1.03
N VAL A 33 3.64 -16.58 -0.53
CA VAL A 33 3.18 -17.85 0.06
C VAL A 33 3.15 -17.66 1.56
N LEU A 34 2.01 -17.96 2.18
CA LEU A 34 1.88 -18.05 3.63
C LEU A 34 1.62 -19.48 4.06
N GLN A 35 2.08 -19.82 5.26
CA GLN A 35 1.90 -21.13 5.87
C GLN A 35 1.24 -20.98 7.24
N ASN A 36 0.25 -21.80 7.56
CA ASN A 36 -0.24 -21.96 8.91
C ASN A 36 0.72 -22.89 9.69
N PRO A 37 1.36 -22.43 10.78
CA PRO A 37 2.34 -23.25 11.50
C PRO A 37 1.71 -24.41 12.30
N VAL A 38 0.41 -24.36 12.56
CA VAL A 38 -0.32 -25.39 13.32
C VAL A 38 -0.84 -26.48 12.38
N THR A 39 -1.49 -26.08 11.29
CA THR A 39 -2.12 -27.03 10.35
C THR A 39 -1.21 -27.43 9.19
N MET A 40 -0.07 -26.74 9.01
CA MET A 40 0.84 -26.88 7.88
C MET A 40 0.22 -26.55 6.51
N GLU A 41 -0.94 -25.89 6.51
CA GLU A 41 -1.64 -25.45 5.29
C GLU A 41 -0.90 -24.28 4.62
N PHE A 42 -0.86 -24.29 3.28
CA PHE A 42 -0.29 -23.20 2.48
C PHE A 42 -1.38 -22.43 1.75
N VAL A 43 -1.25 -21.10 1.74
CA VAL A 43 -2.11 -20.19 1.00
C VAL A 43 -1.27 -19.22 0.18
N HIS A 44 -1.84 -18.75 -0.93
CA HIS A 44 -1.13 -17.93 -1.91
C HIS A 44 -1.86 -16.61 -2.10
N CYS A 45 -1.15 -15.51 -1.90
CA CYS A 45 -1.59 -14.17 -2.27
C CYS A 45 -0.79 -13.73 -3.49
N GLU A 46 -1.48 -13.49 -4.61
CA GLU A 46 -0.85 -13.10 -5.87
C GLU A 46 -1.44 -11.83 -6.46
N VAL A 47 -0.55 -11.00 -7.01
CA VAL A 47 -0.87 -9.92 -7.92
C VAL A 47 -1.08 -10.60 -9.26
N GLY A 48 -2.33 -10.75 -9.70
CA GLY A 48 -2.66 -11.36 -10.99
C GLY A 48 -1.98 -10.65 -12.18
N GLN A 49 -2.34 -11.02 -13.42
CA GLN A 49 -1.66 -10.54 -14.65
C GLN A 49 -1.49 -9.01 -14.76
N TRP A 50 -2.29 -8.23 -14.04
CA TRP A 50 -2.24 -6.77 -14.03
C TRP A 50 -1.52 -6.25 -12.78
N SER A 51 -0.24 -5.90 -12.92
CA SER A 51 0.60 -5.28 -11.87
C SER A 51 0.25 -3.80 -11.62
N THR A 52 -1.03 -3.53 -11.37
CA THR A 52 -1.54 -2.19 -11.05
C THR A 52 -1.37 -1.87 -9.57
N LYS A 53 -1.36 -0.58 -9.22
CA LYS A 53 -1.30 -0.14 -7.81
C LYS A 53 -2.40 -0.78 -6.94
N SER A 54 -3.62 -0.91 -7.50
CA SER A 54 -4.74 -1.54 -6.81
C SER A 54 -4.51 -3.04 -6.60
N ALA A 55 -3.94 -3.75 -7.58
CA ALA A 55 -3.64 -5.17 -7.45
C ALA A 55 -2.59 -5.43 -6.35
N PHE A 56 -1.54 -4.61 -6.26
CA PHE A 56 -0.59 -4.68 -5.16
C PHE A 56 -1.23 -4.39 -3.80
N ALA A 57 -2.12 -3.40 -3.71
CA ALA A 57 -2.84 -3.11 -2.47
C ALA A 57 -3.75 -4.27 -2.03
N LYS A 58 -4.44 -4.92 -2.98
CA LYS A 58 -5.23 -6.14 -2.70
C LYS A 58 -4.35 -7.29 -2.25
N ASN A 59 -3.18 -7.46 -2.85
CA ASN A 59 -2.23 -8.49 -2.43
C ASN A 59 -1.73 -8.25 -1.00
N GLU A 60 -1.37 -7.01 -0.66
CA GLU A 60 -1.02 -6.61 0.71
C GLU A 60 -2.15 -6.90 1.69
N GLN A 61 -3.40 -6.59 1.32
CA GLN A 61 -4.57 -6.89 2.14
C GLN A 61 -4.75 -8.40 2.36
N CYS A 62 -4.63 -9.22 1.32
CA CYS A 62 -4.67 -10.68 1.42
C CYS A 62 -3.63 -11.20 2.43
N VAL A 63 -2.39 -10.71 2.36
CA VAL A 63 -1.31 -11.11 3.28
C VAL A 63 -1.65 -10.74 4.72
N GLU A 64 -2.15 -9.52 4.97
CA GLU A 64 -2.53 -9.09 6.33
C GLU A 64 -3.74 -9.85 6.88
N ASP A 65 -4.71 -10.21 6.04
CA ASP A 65 -5.87 -11.02 6.43
C ASP A 65 -5.45 -12.41 6.92
N TYR A 66 -4.52 -13.07 6.22
CA TYR A 66 -4.02 -14.37 6.63
C TYR A 66 -3.07 -14.30 7.84
N LYS A 67 -2.26 -13.24 7.96
CA LYS A 67 -1.47 -13.01 9.19
C LYS A 67 -2.36 -12.89 10.43
N ARG A 68 -3.50 -12.19 10.32
CA ARG A 68 -4.47 -12.09 11.42
C ARG A 68 -5.10 -13.44 11.79
N GLN A 69 -5.14 -14.39 10.86
CA GLN A 69 -5.58 -15.77 11.09
C GLN A 69 -4.46 -16.68 11.61
N GLY A 70 -3.25 -16.16 11.83
CA GLY A 70 -2.11 -16.92 12.38
C GLY A 70 -1.19 -17.53 11.32
N PHE A 71 -1.37 -17.21 10.04
CA PHE A 71 -0.43 -17.63 9.00
C PHE A 71 0.84 -16.78 9.02
N VAL A 72 1.97 -17.38 8.67
CA VAL A 72 3.28 -16.71 8.56
C VAL A 72 3.74 -16.71 7.12
N VAL A 73 4.46 -15.66 6.71
CA VAL A 73 5.00 -15.62 5.34
C VAL A 73 6.15 -16.61 5.22
N TRP A 74 6.03 -17.54 4.28
CA TRP A 74 6.99 -18.60 4.02
C TRP A 74 7.94 -18.23 2.86
N ALA A 75 7.40 -17.69 1.77
CA ALA A 75 8.19 -17.23 0.62
C ALA A 75 7.55 -16.01 -0.06
N LYS A 76 8.38 -15.25 -0.79
CA LYS A 76 7.97 -14.09 -1.59
C LYS A 76 8.74 -14.08 -2.91
N ARG A 77 8.09 -13.68 -4.00
CA ARG A 77 8.67 -13.52 -5.32
C ARG A 77 8.19 -12.24 -5.99
#